data_AF-A0A258H089-F1
#
_entry.id   AF-A0A258H089-F1
#
_cell.length_a   1.000
_cell.length_b   1.000
_cell.length_c   1.000
_cell.angle_alpha   90.00
_cell.angle_beta   90.00
_cell.angle_gamma   90.00
#
_symmetry.space_group_name_H-M   'P 1'
#
loop_
_entity.id
_entity.type
_entity.pdbx_description
1 polymer ?
#
loop_
_entity_poly.entity_id
_entity_poly.type
_entity_poly.pdbx_seq_one_letter_code
_entity_poly.pdbx_strand_id
1 'polypeptide(L)'
;MERRSVAVVFPIEKQSAADRKAAQQEFGQSLGQGLKDRLGVRTGAKDHRRQAKLDRVEVQLAMGATMSHPYALCSVTVPATAPVAEFGRRLDAAIRRGGMAPQRLDMSQDLAFVTATLPLGVSLTTRHQ
;
A
#
# COMPACT_ATOMS: atom_id res chain seq x y z
N MET A 1 -20.10 -14.26 15.93
CA MET A 1 -20.17 -13.12 15.00
C MET A 1 -18.76 -12.76 14.55
N GLU A 2 -18.51 -12.67 13.25
CA GLU A 2 -17.24 -12.18 12.67
C GLU A 2 -17.21 -10.65 12.67
N ARG A 3 -16.06 -10.06 13.02
CA ARG A 3 -15.82 -8.61 12.91
C ARG A 3 -14.59 -8.37 12.06
N ARG A 4 -14.63 -7.38 11.17
CA ARG A 4 -13.51 -6.98 10.33
C ARG A 4 -13.18 -5.52 10.59
N SER A 5 -11.91 -5.18 10.67
CA SER A 5 -11.45 -3.80 10.70
C SER A 5 -10.32 -3.58 9.70
N VAL A 6 -10.16 -2.32 9.28
CA VAL A 6 -9.10 -1.87 8.40
C VAL A 6 -8.50 -0.59 8.96
N ALA A 7 -7.17 -0.53 9.02
CA ALA A 7 -6.43 0.69 9.33
C ALA A 7 -5.58 1.05 8.11
N VAL A 8 -5.70 2.29 7.64
CA VAL A 8 -4.86 2.83 6.57
C VAL A 8 -3.83 3.74 7.20
N VAL A 9 -2.56 3.41 7.01
CA VAL A 9 -1.44 4.14 7.58
C VAL A 9 -0.74 4.91 6.47
N PHE A 10 -0.41 6.18 6.72
CA PHE A 10 0.33 7.05 5.81
C PHE A 10 1.69 7.38 6.44
N PRO A 11 2.63 6.42 6.50
CA PRO A 11 3.94 6.67 7.09
C PRO A 11 4.67 7.71 6.23
N ILE A 12 5.20 8.73 6.88
CA ILE A 12 6.02 9.74 6.22
C ILE A 12 7.43 9.19 6.10
N GLU A 13 7.96 9.18 4.87
CA GLU A 13 9.33 8.81 4.61
C GLU A 13 10.27 9.91 5.09
N LYS A 14 11.45 9.52 5.58
CA LYS A 14 12.54 10.49 5.79
C LYS A 14 12.89 11.11 4.44
N GLN A 15 13.15 12.42 4.42
CA GLN A 15 13.47 13.14 3.19
C GLN A 15 14.59 12.45 2.38
N SER A 16 15.68 12.05 3.04
CA SER A 16 16.80 11.35 2.38
C SER A 16 16.43 9.98 1.77
N ALA A 17 15.46 9.27 2.36
CA ALA A 17 14.94 8.04 1.80
C ALA A 17 13.99 8.32 0.62
N ALA A 18 13.24 9.43 0.71
CA ALA A 18 12.36 9.88 -0.35
C ALA A 18 13.14 10.30 -1.61
N ASP A 19 14.17 11.14 -1.44
CA ASP A 19 15.05 11.59 -2.52
C ASP A 19 15.74 10.42 -3.21
N ARG A 20 16.24 9.44 -2.43
CA ARG A 20 16.87 8.23 -2.99
C ARG A 20 15.90 7.43 -3.84
N LYS A 21 14.66 7.24 -3.38
CA LYS A 21 13.63 6.50 -4.12
C LYS A 21 13.25 7.24 -5.42
N ALA A 22 13.13 8.57 -5.37
CA ALA A 22 12.88 9.39 -6.56
C ALA A 22 14.01 9.25 -7.57
N ALA A 23 15.26 9.44 -7.13
CA ALA A 23 16.45 9.29 -7.99
C ALA A 23 16.58 7.89 -8.59
N GLN A 24 16.28 6.83 -7.83
CA GLN A 24 16.32 5.46 -8.34
C GLN A 24 15.23 5.21 -9.42
N GLN A 25 14.03 5.75 -9.22
CA GLN A 25 12.95 5.63 -10.19
C GLN A 25 13.23 6.41 -11.48
N GLU A 26 13.76 7.62 -11.34
CA GLU A 26 14.20 8.47 -12.45
C GLU A 26 15.30 7.79 -13.24
N PHE A 27 16.38 7.34 -12.58
CA PHE A 27 17.51 6.67 -13.21
C PHE A 27 17.06 5.42 -14.01
N GLY A 28 16.20 4.59 -13.41
CA GLY A 28 15.65 3.42 -14.10
C GLY A 28 14.78 3.76 -15.32
N GLN A 29 14.02 4.86 -15.29
CA GLN A 29 13.27 5.33 -16.46
C GLN A 29 14.18 5.92 -17.52
N SER A 30 15.15 6.75 -17.15
CA SER A 30 16.11 7.34 -18.06
C SER A 30 16.91 6.27 -18.82
N LEU A 31 17.42 5.26 -18.10
CA LEU A 31 18.09 4.11 -18.72
C LEU A 31 17.16 3.33 -19.66
N GLY A 32 15.93 3.06 -19.22
CA GLY A 32 14.94 2.34 -20.02
C GLY A 32 14.54 3.09 -21.30
N GLN A 33 14.40 4.41 -21.21
CA GLN A 33 14.07 5.26 -22.34
C GLN A 33 15.25 5.38 -23.31
N GLY A 34 16.47 5.62 -22.82
CA GLY A 34 17.66 5.67 -23.67
C GLY A 34 17.94 4.35 -24.41
N LEU A 35 17.59 3.20 -23.80
CA LEU A 35 17.66 1.91 -24.49
C LEU A 35 16.59 1.78 -25.58
N LYS A 36 15.35 2.19 -25.32
CA LYS A 36 14.28 2.21 -26.33
C LYS A 36 14.62 3.10 -27.51
N ASP A 37 15.17 4.28 -27.25
CA ASP A 37 15.58 5.24 -28.27
C ASP A 37 16.67 4.65 -29.18
N ARG A 38 17.68 3.98 -28.58
CA ARG A 38 18.72 3.27 -29.33
C ARG A 38 18.20 2.11 -30.18
N LEU A 39 17.15 1.43 -29.71
CA LEU A 39 16.54 0.29 -30.40
C LEU A 39 15.42 0.71 -31.37
N GLY A 40 15.14 2.01 -31.53
CA GLY A 40 14.05 2.51 -32.37
C GLY A 40 12.65 2.10 -31.89
N VAL A 41 12.52 1.74 -30.61
CA VAL A 41 11.25 1.30 -30.02
C VAL A 41 10.37 2.52 -29.77
N ARG A 42 9.17 2.51 -30.35
CA ARG A 42 8.23 3.61 -30.19
C ARG A 42 7.78 3.76 -28.73
N THR A 43 7.99 4.93 -28.17
CA THR A 43 7.48 5.33 -26.85
C THR A 43 5.95 5.38 -26.88
N GLY A 44 5.33 4.63 -25.97
CA GLY A 44 3.86 4.54 -25.90
C GLY A 44 3.25 5.59 -24.98
N ALA A 45 1.92 5.78 -25.07
CA ALA A 45 1.19 6.66 -24.15
C ALA A 45 1.36 6.28 -22.67
N LYS A 46 1.61 5.00 -22.38
CA LYS A 46 1.92 4.51 -21.02
C LYS A 46 3.27 5.03 -20.51
N ASP A 47 4.28 5.12 -21.39
CA ASP A 47 5.61 5.61 -21.05
C ASP A 47 5.57 7.11 -20.76
N HIS A 48 4.87 7.89 -21.60
CA HIS A 48 4.66 9.32 -21.37
C HIS A 48 3.95 9.61 -20.04
N ARG A 49 2.90 8.86 -19.71
CA ARG A 49 2.20 9.00 -18.42
C ARG A 49 3.10 8.65 -17.24
N ARG A 50 3.99 7.67 -17.41
CA ARG A 50 4.95 7.27 -16.37
C ARG A 50 6.00 8.35 -16.15
N GLN A 51 6.54 8.94 -17.21
CA GLN A 51 7.48 10.05 -17.12
C GLN A 51 6.85 11.26 -16.43
N ALA A 52 5.67 11.71 -16.88
CA ALA A 52 4.96 12.84 -16.29
C ALA A 52 4.65 12.64 -14.79
N LYS A 53 4.45 11.37 -14.36
CA LYS A 53 4.27 11.05 -12.94
C LYS A 53 5.57 11.25 -12.14
N LEU A 54 6.72 10.89 -12.71
CA LEU A 54 8.01 11.07 -12.05
C LEU A 54 8.39 12.55 -11.96
N ASP A 55 8.23 13.29 -13.05
CA ASP A 55 8.50 14.73 -13.07
C ASP A 55 7.64 15.45 -12.00
N ARG A 56 6.39 15.04 -11.85
CA ARG A 56 5.51 15.56 -10.79
C ARG A 56 6.03 15.24 -9.40
N VAL A 57 6.52 14.01 -9.15
CA VAL A 57 7.08 13.62 -7.85
C VAL A 57 8.33 14.44 -7.54
N GLU A 58 9.21 14.63 -8.51
CA GLU A 58 10.43 15.42 -8.37
C GLU A 58 10.11 16.89 -8.01
N VAL A 59 9.20 17.53 -8.75
CA VAL A 59 8.76 18.90 -8.46
C VAL A 59 8.16 19.00 -7.06
N GLN A 60 7.35 18.04 -6.64
CA GLN A 60 6.75 18.04 -5.31
C GLN A 60 7.81 17.91 -4.21
N LEU A 61 8.79 17.03 -4.37
CA LEU A 61 9.89 16.88 -3.42
C LEU A 61 10.75 18.16 -3.35
N ALA A 62 11.06 18.78 -4.49
CA ALA A 62 11.80 20.04 -4.54
C ALA A 62 11.07 21.20 -3.85
N MET A 63 9.73 21.19 -3.89
CA MET A 63 8.87 22.15 -3.17
C MET A 63 8.73 21.84 -1.67
N GLY A 64 9.41 20.82 -1.15
CA GLY A 64 9.37 20.42 0.26
C GLY A 64 8.18 19.54 0.63
N ALA A 65 7.48 18.95 -0.34
CA ALA A 65 6.44 17.96 -0.04
C ALA A 65 7.07 16.68 0.51
N THR A 66 6.35 16.01 1.40
CA THR A 66 6.77 14.73 1.97
C THR A 66 6.20 13.56 1.17
N MET A 67 7.00 12.50 1.01
CA MET A 67 6.51 11.27 0.42
C MET A 67 5.94 10.34 1.51
N SER A 68 4.81 9.71 1.21
CA SER A 68 4.25 8.64 2.03
C SER A 68 4.04 7.39 1.19
N HIS A 69 4.24 6.22 1.81
CA HIS A 69 3.90 4.92 1.22
C HIS A 69 2.73 4.33 1.99
N PRO A 70 1.49 4.69 1.62
CA PRO A 70 0.33 4.21 2.36
C PRO A 70 0.18 2.70 2.22
N TYR A 71 -0.20 2.06 3.32
CA TYR A 71 -0.61 0.66 3.33
C TYR A 71 -1.83 0.46 4.23
N ALA A 72 -2.60 -0.58 3.91
CA ALA A 72 -3.76 -0.98 4.67
C ALA A 72 -3.46 -2.25 5.47
N LEU A 73 -3.79 -2.21 6.75
CA LEU A 73 -3.74 -3.34 7.66
C LEU A 73 -5.17 -3.81 7.87
N CYS A 74 -5.42 -5.11 7.69
CA CYS A 74 -6.73 -5.70 7.83
C CYS A 74 -6.70 -6.75 8.93
N SER A 75 -7.65 -6.72 9.85
CA SER A 75 -7.80 -7.75 10.88
C SER A 75 -9.22 -8.32 10.90
N VAL A 76 -9.33 -9.56 11.36
CA VAL A 76 -10.60 -10.25 11.55
C VAL A 76 -10.64 -10.84 12.96
N THR A 77 -11.69 -10.53 13.70
CA THR A 77 -11.94 -11.04 15.05
C THR A 77 -13.14 -11.98 15.01
N VAL A 78 -12.98 -13.15 15.62
CA VAL A 78 -14.00 -14.20 15.66
C VAL A 78 -14.10 -14.79 17.07
N PRO A 79 -15.22 -15.43 17.45
CA PRO A 79 -15.31 -16.18 18.71
C PRO A 79 -14.22 -17.26 18.78
N ALA A 80 -13.76 -17.59 19.99
CA ALA A 80 -12.71 -18.59 20.19
C ALA A 80 -13.07 -19.99 19.65
N THR A 81 -14.38 -20.31 19.58
CA THR A 81 -14.89 -21.58 19.04
C THR A 81 -14.98 -21.61 17.51
N ALA A 82 -14.74 -20.48 16.84
CA ALA A 82 -14.88 -20.36 15.40
C ALA A 82 -13.58 -20.75 14.67
N PRO A 83 -13.65 -21.32 13.45
CA PRO A 83 -12.48 -21.73 12.69
C PRO A 83 -11.73 -20.53 12.10
N VAL A 84 -10.81 -19.92 12.88
CA VAL A 84 -10.08 -18.69 12.50
C VAL A 84 -9.42 -18.76 11.11
N ALA A 85 -8.94 -19.95 10.71
CA ALA A 85 -8.31 -20.15 9.40
C ALA A 85 -9.28 -19.91 8.22
N GLU A 86 -10.56 -20.24 8.38
CA GLU A 86 -11.57 -19.99 7.34
C GLU A 86 -11.80 -18.49 7.16
N PHE A 87 -11.93 -17.77 8.27
CA PHE A 87 -12.12 -16.32 8.27
C PHE A 87 -10.89 -15.59 7.71
N GLY A 88 -9.68 -16.09 8.00
CA GLY A 88 -8.45 -15.63 7.37
C GLY A 88 -8.47 -15.79 5.85
N ARG A 89 -8.89 -16.95 5.33
CA ARG A 89 -9.05 -17.15 3.87
C ARG A 89 -10.11 -16.22 3.26
N ARG A 90 -11.22 -16.00 3.96
CA ARG A 90 -12.28 -15.08 3.51
C ARG A 90 -11.84 -13.61 3.53
N LEU A 91 -10.93 -13.24 4.43
CA LEU A 91 -10.31 -11.93 4.46
C LEU A 91 -9.30 -11.76 3.30
N ASP A 92 -8.43 -12.74 3.08
CA ASP A 92 -7.48 -12.76 1.95
C ASP A 92 -8.21 -12.61 0.61
N ALA A 93 -9.28 -13.39 0.41
CA ALA A 93 -10.11 -13.29 -0.78
C ALA A 93 -10.76 -11.90 -0.95
N ALA A 94 -11.17 -11.24 0.15
CA ALA A 94 -11.73 -9.89 0.09
C ALA A 94 -10.67 -8.85 -0.30
N ILE A 95 -9.46 -8.95 0.25
CA ILE A 95 -8.32 -8.08 -0.11
C ILE A 95 -8.01 -8.22 -1.61
N ARG A 96 -7.93 -9.45 -2.11
CA ARG A 96 -7.67 -9.72 -3.54
C ARG A 96 -8.79 -9.22 -4.44
N ARG A 97 -10.05 -9.38 -4.05
CA ARG A 97 -11.20 -8.80 -4.79
C ARG A 97 -11.13 -7.27 -4.86
N GLY A 98 -10.54 -6.63 -3.86
CA GLY A 98 -10.25 -5.20 -3.86
C GLY A 98 -9.06 -4.79 -4.74
N GLY A 99 -8.43 -5.73 -5.47
CA GLY A 99 -7.26 -5.45 -6.30
C GLY A 99 -5.95 -5.29 -5.53
N MET A 100 -5.95 -5.63 -4.23
CA MET A 100 -4.78 -5.52 -3.36
C MET A 100 -4.06 -6.87 -3.23
N ALA A 101 -2.74 -6.83 -3.05
CA ALA A 101 -1.94 -8.01 -2.77
C ALA A 101 -1.70 -8.12 -1.25
N PRO A 102 -2.21 -9.16 -0.57
CA PRO A 102 -1.94 -9.36 0.85
C PRO A 102 -0.45 -9.67 1.03
N GLN A 103 0.18 -8.95 1.94
CA GLN A 103 1.57 -9.20 2.34
C GLN A 103 1.61 -9.94 3.67
N ARG A 104 2.66 -10.75 3.87
CA ARG A 104 2.90 -11.36 5.17
C ARG A 104 3.35 -10.27 6.15
N LEU A 105 3.11 -10.54 7.43
CA LEU A 105 3.35 -9.63 8.54
C LEU A 105 4.81 -9.63 9.00
N ASP A 106 5.75 -9.78 8.09
CA ASP A 106 7.18 -9.82 8.40
C ASP A 106 7.78 -8.41 8.60
N MET A 107 7.14 -7.36 8.09
CA MET A 107 7.65 -5.98 8.16
C MET A 107 6.72 -4.96 8.87
N SER A 108 5.55 -5.38 9.35
CA SER A 108 4.51 -4.48 9.89
C SER A 108 3.94 -4.93 11.23
N GLN A 109 4.71 -5.72 11.98
CA GLN A 109 4.29 -6.44 13.19
C GLN A 109 3.71 -5.51 14.25
N ASP A 110 4.40 -4.41 14.56
CA ASP A 110 3.97 -3.47 15.59
C ASP A 110 2.66 -2.75 15.20
N LEU A 111 2.54 -2.31 13.96
CA LEU A 111 1.35 -1.59 13.49
C LEU A 111 0.17 -2.53 13.24
N ALA A 112 0.44 -3.76 12.85
CA ALA A 112 -0.58 -4.79 12.74
C ALA A 112 -1.06 -5.29 14.10
N PHE A 113 -0.17 -5.37 15.09
CA PHE A 113 -0.53 -5.59 16.47
C PHE A 113 -1.45 -4.47 16.94
N VAL A 114 -1.08 -3.21 16.71
CA VAL A 114 -1.95 -2.05 17.00
C VAL A 114 -3.28 -2.16 16.25
N THR A 115 -3.31 -2.54 14.98
CA THR A 115 -4.57 -2.70 14.22
C THR A 115 -5.43 -3.87 14.69
N ALA A 116 -4.81 -4.94 15.19
CA ALA A 116 -5.50 -6.09 15.75
C ALA A 116 -5.99 -5.84 17.19
N THR A 117 -5.33 -4.95 17.93
CA THR A 117 -5.60 -4.65 19.35
C THR A 117 -6.34 -3.35 19.58
N LEU A 118 -6.39 -2.44 18.61
CA LEU A 118 -7.33 -1.34 18.58
C LEU A 118 -8.67 -1.90 18.11
N PRO A 119 -9.64 -2.17 19.01
CA PRO A 119 -11.02 -2.16 18.58
C PRO A 119 -11.28 -0.73 18.13
N LEU A 120 -11.12 -0.45 16.83
CA LEU A 120 -11.66 0.76 16.24
C LEU A 120 -13.18 0.59 16.33
N GLY A 121 -13.69 0.97 17.50
CA GLY A 121 -15.07 0.91 17.88
C GLY A 121 -15.82 1.88 16.99
N VAL A 122 -16.36 1.35 15.90
CA VAL A 122 -17.55 1.90 15.29
C VAL A 122 -18.58 0.78 15.24
N SER A 123 -19.32 0.75 16.35
CA SER A 123 -20.58 0.04 16.62
C SER A 123 -20.50 -1.28 17.40
N LEU A 124 -20.67 -1.16 18.72
CA LEU A 124 -21.37 -2.14 19.56
C LEU A 124 -22.89 -1.96 19.42
N THR A 125 -23.44 -2.04 18.21
CA THR A 125 -24.87 -2.32 18.10
C THR A 125 -25.08 -3.79 18.40
N THR A 126 -25.37 -4.08 19.67
CA THR A 126 -26.13 -5.26 20.08
C THR A 126 -27.50 -5.19 19.41
N ARG A 127 -27.64 -5.74 18.20
CA ARG A 127 -28.95 -6.27 17.82
C ARG A 127 -29.08 -7.62 18.49
N HIS A 128 -29.87 -7.63 19.56
CA HIS A 128 -30.64 -8.79 19.95
C HIS A 128 -31.39 -9.32 18.70
N GLN A 129 -31.08 -10.55 18.33
CA GLN A 129 -32.00 -11.50 17.70
C GLN A 129 -31.71 -12.85 18.32
#